data_AF-A0A9P6JFF5-F1
#
_entry.id   AF-A0A9P6JFF5-F1
#
_cell.length_a   1.000
_cell.length_b   1.000
_cell.length_c   1.000
_cell.angle_alpha   90.00
_cell.angle_beta   90.00
_cell.angle_gamma   90.00
#
_symmetry.space_group_name_H-M   'P 1'
#
loop_
_entity.id
_entity.type
_entity.pdbx_description
1 polymer ?
#
loop_
_entity_poly.entity_id
_entity_poly.type
_entity_poly.pdbx_seq_one_letter_code
_entity_poly.pdbx_strand_id
1 'polypeptide(L)'
;MEDLQDRRIAHLATALDAKMSTVFDKATAVLHIDGRSTSQKGHAHEKRSVVHGKQLVSLNEKVTKVTERCQTALQDSASTSSASTRKLRKLYCTTQKQWKRTIRIDRTTRVGLAEALRTKGWRTCQADEETGTCIGEADVCVGIIASRRVRDLGPLVVATTDSDLLVYNNISVLRQHPRRKSSYSLYVQDEYLPTLNKNRPKVKRGKKAIKRVQVLTPE
;
A
#
# COMPACT_ATOMS: atom_id res chain seq x y z
N MET A 1 9.08 -14.32 -21.43
CA MET A 1 8.88 -13.60 -20.13
C MET A 1 7.60 -12.78 -20.13
N GLU A 2 7.18 -12.19 -21.26
CA GLU A 2 5.93 -11.42 -21.39
C GLU A 2 4.68 -12.18 -20.91
N ASP A 3 4.53 -13.46 -21.28
CA ASP A 3 3.38 -14.29 -20.87
C ASP A 3 3.21 -14.41 -19.34
N LEU A 4 4.29 -14.44 -18.56
CA LEU A 4 4.19 -14.50 -17.08
C LEU A 4 3.75 -13.16 -16.48
N GLN A 5 4.18 -12.05 -17.08
CA GLN A 5 3.80 -10.71 -16.64
C GLN A 5 2.33 -10.43 -16.96
N ASP A 6 1.89 -10.81 -18.15
CA ASP A 6 0.50 -10.62 -18.60
C ASP A 6 -0.47 -11.47 -17.77
N ARG A 7 -0.13 -12.74 -17.51
CA ARG A 7 -0.91 -13.60 -16.60
C ARG A 7 -0.99 -13.00 -15.19
N ARG A 8 0.11 -12.43 -14.68
CA ARG A 8 0.11 -11.77 -13.36
C ARG A 8 -0.80 -10.55 -13.37
N ILE A 9 -0.75 -9.71 -14.39
CA ILE A 9 -1.60 -8.52 -14.53
C ILE A 9 -3.07 -8.93 -14.62
N ALA A 10 -3.40 -9.90 -15.46
CA ALA A 10 -4.76 -10.42 -15.60
C ALA A 10 -5.32 -10.99 -14.28
N HIS A 11 -4.49 -11.73 -13.54
CA HIS A 11 -4.86 -12.25 -12.22
C HIS A 11 -5.12 -11.13 -11.22
N LEU A 12 -4.25 -10.11 -11.15
CA LEU A 12 -4.41 -8.95 -10.28
C LEU A 12 -5.67 -8.15 -10.63
N ALA A 13 -5.92 -7.91 -11.93
CA ALA A 13 -7.11 -7.21 -12.40
C ALA A 13 -8.39 -7.95 -12.02
N THR A 14 -8.42 -9.27 -12.22
CA THR A 14 -9.58 -10.12 -11.85
C THR A 14 -9.83 -10.12 -10.35
N ALA A 15 -8.77 -10.26 -9.54
CA ALA A 15 -8.88 -10.25 -8.08
C ALA A 15 -9.35 -8.88 -7.56
N LEU A 16 -8.84 -7.79 -8.13
CA LEU A 16 -9.24 -6.44 -7.75
C LEU A 16 -10.68 -6.14 -8.19
N ASP A 17 -11.06 -6.51 -9.42
CA ASP A 17 -12.42 -6.36 -9.95
C ASP A 17 -13.45 -7.07 -9.06
N ALA A 18 -13.20 -8.34 -8.74
CA ALA A 18 -14.07 -9.12 -7.86
C ALA A 18 -14.21 -8.46 -6.49
N LYS A 19 -13.11 -7.96 -5.92
CA LYS A 19 -13.13 -7.30 -4.60
C LYS A 19 -13.87 -5.97 -4.65
N MET A 20 -13.56 -5.11 -5.61
CA MET A 20 -14.09 -3.74 -5.67
C MET A 20 -15.56 -3.74 -6.08
N SER A 21 -15.98 -4.62 -6.99
CA SER A 21 -17.37 -4.72 -7.45
C SER A 21 -18.35 -5.18 -6.36
N THR A 22 -17.85 -5.76 -5.26
CA THR A 22 -18.71 -6.11 -4.11
C THR A 22 -19.12 -4.90 -3.25
N VAL A 23 -18.44 -3.76 -3.43
CA VAL A 23 -18.58 -2.59 -2.56
C VAL A 23 -18.92 -1.33 -3.35
N PHE A 24 -18.36 -1.21 -4.55
CA PHE A 24 -18.44 0.01 -5.35
C PHE A 24 -19.07 -0.29 -6.70
N ASP A 25 -19.96 0.61 -7.11
CA ASP A 25 -20.53 0.62 -8.45
C ASP A 25 -19.52 1.19 -9.46
N LYS A 26 -19.28 0.44 -10.53
CA LYS A 26 -18.34 0.81 -11.60
C LYS A 26 -18.78 2.07 -12.35
N ALA A 27 -20.08 2.33 -12.43
CA ALA A 27 -20.60 3.50 -13.14
C ALA A 27 -20.21 4.81 -12.43
N THR A 28 -20.10 4.79 -11.10
CA THR A 28 -19.86 5.99 -10.28
C THR A 28 -18.43 6.10 -9.77
N ALA A 29 -17.74 4.97 -9.56
CA ALA A 29 -16.38 4.96 -9.04
C ALA A 29 -15.30 5.19 -10.12
N VAL A 30 -14.18 5.77 -9.69
CA VAL A 30 -12.96 5.94 -10.50
C VAL A 30 -11.77 5.40 -9.72
N LEU A 31 -11.00 4.52 -10.33
CA LEU A 31 -9.76 3.98 -9.75
C LEU A 31 -8.59 4.90 -10.09
N HIS A 32 -8.01 5.55 -9.09
CA HIS A 32 -6.77 6.30 -9.24
C HIS A 32 -5.56 5.39 -9.01
N ILE A 33 -4.69 5.28 -10.01
CA ILE A 33 -3.49 4.43 -9.97
C ILE A 33 -2.27 5.35 -9.94
N ASP A 34 -1.36 5.12 -8.98
CA ASP A 34 -0.14 5.92 -8.82
C ASP A 34 0.65 6.04 -10.13
N GLY A 35 0.98 7.27 -10.52
CA GLY A 35 1.90 7.59 -11.61
C GLY A 35 3.34 7.76 -11.14
N ARG A 36 4.09 8.67 -11.77
CA ARG A 36 5.47 8.98 -11.38
C ARG A 36 5.49 9.59 -9.98
N SER A 37 6.47 9.23 -9.14
CA SER A 37 6.59 9.86 -7.82
C SER A 37 6.97 11.34 -7.97
N THR A 38 6.45 12.18 -7.07
CA THR A 38 6.80 13.59 -7.00
C THR A 38 8.16 13.76 -6.31
N SER A 39 8.88 14.83 -6.66
CA SER A 39 10.19 15.14 -6.06
C SER A 39 10.14 15.27 -4.53
N GLN A 40 9.00 15.67 -3.97
CA GLN A 40 8.76 15.82 -2.53
C GLN A 40 8.83 14.50 -1.75
N LYS A 41 8.68 13.35 -2.41
CA LYS A 41 8.81 12.01 -1.79
C LYS A 41 10.16 11.35 -2.06
N GLY A 42 11.13 12.05 -2.63
CA GLY A 42 12.46 11.51 -2.98
C GLY A 42 13.15 10.77 -1.83
N HIS A 43 13.19 11.36 -0.63
CA HIS A 43 13.78 10.71 0.55
C HIS A 43 13.04 9.43 0.99
N ALA A 44 11.70 9.45 0.91
CA ALA A 44 10.89 8.27 1.22
C ALA A 44 11.14 7.16 0.18
N HIS A 45 11.30 7.52 -1.10
CA HIS A 45 11.63 6.58 -2.17
C HIS A 45 13.02 5.95 -2.00
N GLU A 46 14.03 6.75 -1.67
CA GLU A 46 15.38 6.25 -1.42
C GLU A 46 15.39 5.27 -0.24
N LYS A 47 14.77 5.64 0.88
CA LYS A 47 14.60 4.75 2.03
C LYS A 47 13.88 3.45 1.66
N ARG A 48 12.80 3.52 0.88
CA ARG A 48 12.07 2.33 0.41
C ARG A 48 12.96 1.45 -0.47
N SER A 49 13.80 2.06 -1.33
CA SER A 49 14.74 1.33 -2.19
C SER A 49 15.79 0.57 -1.37
N VAL A 50 16.40 1.22 -0.38
CA VAL A 50 17.37 0.59 0.53
C VAL A 50 16.73 -0.55 1.31
N VAL A 51 15.53 -0.33 1.87
CA VAL A 51 14.79 -1.38 2.59
C VAL A 51 14.47 -2.55 1.65
N HIS A 52 14.03 -2.27 0.42
CA HIS A 52 13.71 -3.29 -0.58
C HIS A 52 14.93 -4.15 -0.92
N GLY A 53 16.10 -3.55 -1.14
CA GLY A 53 17.36 -4.27 -1.32
C GLY A 53 17.66 -5.22 -0.16
N LYS A 54 17.52 -4.76 1.09
CA LYS A 54 17.64 -5.63 2.28
C LYS A 54 16.61 -6.74 2.31
N GLN A 55 15.36 -6.47 1.89
CA GLN A 55 14.32 -7.50 1.82
C GLN A 55 14.64 -8.57 0.77
N LEU A 56 15.22 -8.20 -0.38
CA LEU A 56 15.64 -9.13 -1.42
C LEU A 56 16.78 -10.05 -0.97
N VAL A 57 17.81 -9.48 -0.31
CA VAL A 57 18.90 -10.28 0.26
C VAL A 57 18.35 -11.29 1.28
N SER A 58 17.51 -10.83 2.21
CA SER A 58 16.90 -11.71 3.21
C SER A 58 15.97 -12.77 2.59
N LEU A 59 15.28 -12.45 1.50
CA LEU A 59 14.50 -13.43 0.76
C LEU A 59 15.40 -14.50 0.15
N ASN A 60 16.51 -14.10 -0.48
CA ASN A 60 17.45 -15.03 -1.08
C ASN A 60 18.02 -16.00 -0.04
N GLU A 61 18.50 -15.49 1.10
CA GLU A 61 18.97 -16.32 2.22
C GLU A 61 17.92 -17.32 2.70
N LYS A 62 16.65 -16.91 2.77
CA LYS A 62 15.55 -17.78 3.18
C LYS A 62 15.25 -18.85 2.14
N VAL A 63 15.30 -18.51 0.85
CA VAL A 63 15.12 -19.47 -0.24
C VAL A 63 16.25 -20.49 -0.21
N THR A 64 17.51 -20.06 -0.07
CA THR A 64 18.66 -20.96 0.09
C THR A 64 18.44 -21.92 1.27
N LYS A 65 18.04 -21.42 2.44
CA LYS A 65 17.72 -22.27 3.61
C LYS A 65 16.58 -23.25 3.35
N VAL A 66 15.59 -22.90 2.53
CA VAL A 66 14.52 -23.83 2.14
C VAL A 66 15.11 -24.92 1.26
N THR A 67 15.90 -24.55 0.26
CA THR A 67 16.54 -25.49 -0.68
C THR A 67 17.47 -26.46 0.05
N GLU A 68 18.39 -25.96 0.89
CA GLU A 68 19.30 -26.77 1.71
C GLU A 68 18.52 -27.78 2.55
N ARG A 69 17.45 -27.32 3.21
CA ARG A 69 16.65 -28.16 4.10
C ARG A 69 15.83 -29.20 3.34
N CYS A 70 15.37 -28.89 2.14
CA CYS A 70 14.75 -29.86 1.25
C CYS A 70 15.77 -30.91 0.78
N GLN A 71 16.99 -30.50 0.44
CA GLN A 71 18.07 -31.43 0.06
C GLN A 71 18.46 -32.37 1.20
N THR A 72 18.64 -31.86 2.42
CA THR A 72 18.89 -32.71 3.60
C THR A 72 17.74 -33.67 3.86
N ALA A 73 16.49 -33.22 3.73
CA ALA A 73 15.31 -34.08 3.91
C ALA A 73 15.16 -35.16 2.83
N LEU A 74 15.67 -34.93 1.61
CA LEU A 74 15.70 -35.92 0.53
C LEU A 74 16.83 -36.95 0.74
N GLN A 75 17.91 -36.57 1.41
CA GLN A 75 19.03 -37.47 1.75
C GLN A 75 18.71 -38.34 2.99
N ASP A 76 18.02 -37.77 3.98
CA ASP A 76 17.58 -38.46 5.21
C ASP A 76 16.31 -39.29 4.96
N SER A 77 16.44 -40.37 4.18
CA SER A 77 15.34 -41.19 3.64
C SER A 77 14.58 -42.05 4.66
N ALA A 78 14.80 -41.91 5.98
CA ALA A 78 14.15 -42.77 6.98
C ALA A 78 13.62 -42.08 8.25
N SER A 79 13.82 -40.76 8.45
CA SER A 79 13.35 -40.10 9.68
C SER A 79 12.98 -38.63 9.48
N THR A 80 12.01 -38.34 8.63
CA THR A 80 11.38 -37.02 8.64
C THR A 80 10.51 -36.88 9.90
N SER A 81 11.16 -36.62 11.04
CA SER A 81 10.46 -36.39 12.30
C SER A 81 9.47 -35.24 12.15
N SER A 82 8.36 -35.29 12.90
CA SER A 82 7.35 -34.21 12.97
C SER A 82 7.98 -32.84 13.23
N ALA A 83 9.12 -32.80 13.93
CA ALA A 83 9.92 -31.60 14.16
C ALA A 83 10.56 -31.02 12.89
N SER A 84 11.03 -31.85 11.95
CA SER A 84 11.61 -31.38 10.68
C SER A 84 10.54 -30.76 9.77
N THR A 85 9.39 -31.43 9.62
CA THR A 85 8.24 -30.92 8.85
C THR A 85 7.70 -29.61 9.43
N ARG A 86 7.61 -29.49 10.77
CA ARG A 86 7.21 -28.24 11.43
C ARG A 86 8.17 -27.10 11.13
N LYS A 87 9.48 -27.36 11.15
CA LYS A 87 10.50 -26.35 10.84
C LYS A 87 10.44 -25.94 9.36
N LEU A 88 10.24 -26.87 8.42
CA LEU A 88 10.06 -26.58 7.00
C LEU A 88 8.83 -25.68 6.75
N ARG A 89 7.68 -26.02 7.36
CA ARG A 89 6.45 -25.23 7.27
C ARG A 89 6.64 -23.81 7.82
N LYS A 90 7.31 -23.66 8.97
CA LYS A 90 7.64 -22.35 9.54
C LYS A 90 8.50 -21.55 8.57
N LEU A 91 9.53 -22.17 8.00
CA LEU A 91 10.44 -21.51 7.06
C LEU A 91 9.66 -21.03 5.83
N TYR A 92 8.88 -21.91 5.20
CA TYR A 92 7.99 -21.58 4.07
C TYR A 92 7.07 -20.39 4.37
N CYS A 93 6.37 -20.40 5.51
CA CYS A 93 5.51 -19.27 5.90
C CYS A 93 6.30 -17.96 6.06
N THR A 94 7.51 -18.01 6.62
CA THR A 94 8.34 -16.80 6.74
C THR A 94 8.88 -16.33 5.40
N THR A 95 9.23 -17.25 4.49
CA THR A 95 9.66 -16.95 3.13
C THR A 95 8.52 -16.32 2.33
N GLN A 96 7.30 -16.84 2.43
CA GLN A 96 6.12 -16.23 1.81
C GLN A 96 5.84 -14.81 2.34
N LYS A 97 5.96 -14.59 3.66
CA LYS A 97 5.82 -13.24 4.23
C LYS A 97 6.91 -12.29 3.70
N GLN A 98 8.13 -12.78 3.55
CA GLN A 98 9.26 -12.02 3.03
C GLN A 98 9.07 -11.70 1.54
N TRP A 99 8.63 -12.68 0.74
CA TRP A 99 8.27 -12.50 -0.66
C TRP A 99 7.25 -11.39 -0.85
N LYS A 100 6.19 -11.35 -0.04
CA LYS A 100 5.19 -10.28 -0.12
C LYS A 100 5.77 -8.88 0.09
N ARG A 101 6.87 -8.74 0.83
CA ARG A 101 7.56 -7.45 1.07
C ARG A 101 8.48 -7.04 -0.08
N THR A 102 8.89 -7.98 -0.92
CA THR A 102 9.74 -7.71 -2.09
C THR A 102 8.93 -7.45 -3.35
N ILE A 103 7.63 -7.77 -3.36
CA ILE A 103 6.75 -7.44 -4.49
C ILE A 103 6.72 -5.93 -4.69
N ARG A 104 7.16 -5.49 -5.86
CA ARG A 104 6.99 -4.12 -6.34
C ARG A 104 5.97 -4.14 -7.48
N ILE A 105 5.11 -3.14 -7.49
CA ILE A 105 4.27 -2.82 -8.64
C ILE A 105 5.04 -1.77 -9.43
N ASP A 106 5.66 -2.20 -10.53
CA ASP A 106 6.46 -1.33 -11.39
C ASP A 106 5.58 -0.54 -12.37
N ARG A 107 6.20 0.22 -13.27
CA ARG A 107 5.47 1.01 -14.28
C ARG A 107 4.66 0.11 -15.20
N THR A 108 5.26 -0.93 -15.77
CA THR A 108 4.61 -1.84 -16.71
C THR A 108 3.40 -2.52 -16.09
N THR A 109 3.53 -3.00 -14.85
CA THR A 109 2.42 -3.61 -14.09
C THR A 109 1.30 -2.60 -13.84
N ARG A 110 1.61 -1.33 -13.54
CA ARG A 110 0.59 -0.29 -13.32
C ARG A 110 -0.18 0.06 -14.59
N VAL A 111 0.53 0.26 -15.70
CA VAL A 111 -0.07 0.56 -17.01
C VAL A 111 -0.98 -0.60 -17.44
N GLY A 112 -0.43 -1.82 -17.47
CA GLY A 112 -1.22 -2.99 -17.88
C GLY A 112 -2.37 -3.30 -16.92
N LEU A 113 -2.23 -3.05 -15.62
CA LEU A 113 -3.34 -3.18 -14.66
C LEU A 113 -4.44 -2.14 -14.94
N ALA A 114 -4.07 -0.89 -15.25
CA ALA A 114 -5.03 0.16 -15.58
C ALA A 114 -5.85 -0.22 -16.83
N GLU A 115 -5.18 -0.71 -17.88
CA GLU A 115 -5.82 -1.19 -19.11
C GLU A 115 -6.71 -2.41 -18.85
N ALA A 116 -6.20 -3.41 -18.13
CA ALA A 116 -6.97 -4.60 -17.79
C ALA A 116 -8.20 -4.29 -16.91
N LEU A 117 -8.18 -3.23 -16.11
CA LEU A 117 -9.36 -2.77 -15.36
C LEU A 117 -10.35 -2.02 -16.25
N ARG A 118 -9.88 -1.24 -17.24
CA ARG A 118 -10.75 -0.60 -18.24
C ARG A 118 -11.54 -1.64 -19.04
N THR A 119 -10.92 -2.75 -19.45
CA THR A 119 -11.63 -3.83 -20.16
C THR A 119 -12.68 -4.52 -19.27
N LYS A 120 -12.54 -4.43 -17.94
CA LYS A 120 -13.55 -4.88 -16.95
C LYS A 120 -14.63 -3.84 -16.65
N GLY A 121 -14.63 -2.71 -17.36
CA GLY A 121 -15.62 -1.64 -17.20
C GLY A 121 -15.30 -0.61 -16.11
N TRP A 122 -14.10 -0.63 -15.52
CA TRP A 122 -13.70 0.40 -14.57
C TRP A 122 -13.21 1.66 -15.28
N ARG A 123 -13.66 2.82 -14.82
CA ARG A 123 -12.98 4.07 -15.13
C ARG A 123 -11.69 4.13 -14.32
N THR A 124 -10.57 4.31 -15.00
CA THR A 124 -9.26 4.47 -14.35
C THR A 124 -8.69 5.84 -14.67
N CYS A 125 -8.23 6.54 -13.64
CA CYS A 125 -7.42 7.73 -13.77
C CYS A 125 -5.97 7.31 -13.52
N GLN A 126 -5.20 7.26 -14.59
CA GLN A 126 -3.77 7.07 -14.51
C GLN A 126 -3.12 8.44 -14.58
N ALA A 127 -2.21 8.69 -13.65
CA ALA A 127 -1.45 9.92 -13.70
C ALA A 127 -0.41 9.83 -14.83
N ASP A 128 -0.78 10.32 -16.01
CA ASP A 128 0.02 10.28 -17.24
C ASP A 128 0.18 11.68 -17.85
N GLU A 129 1.35 11.94 -18.43
CA GLU A 129 1.81 13.27 -18.87
C GLU A 129 1.00 13.81 -20.08
N GLU A 130 0.43 12.93 -20.92
CA GLU A 130 -0.25 13.31 -22.17
C GLU A 130 -1.60 14.01 -21.99
N THR A 131 -2.33 13.73 -20.91
CA THR A 131 -3.67 14.31 -20.69
C THR A 131 -3.69 15.48 -19.72
N GLY A 132 -2.56 15.79 -19.06
CA GLY A 132 -2.36 16.97 -18.21
C GLY A 132 -3.27 17.12 -16.98
N THR A 133 -4.24 16.22 -16.78
CA THR A 133 -5.27 16.35 -15.72
C THR A 133 -4.82 15.75 -14.39
N CYS A 134 -3.86 14.83 -14.41
CA CYS A 134 -3.36 14.16 -13.22
C CYS A 134 -1.89 13.78 -13.41
N ILE A 135 -0.97 14.50 -12.77
CA ILE A 135 0.48 14.22 -12.85
C ILE A 135 0.95 13.85 -11.44
N GLY A 136 1.50 12.64 -11.27
CA GLY A 136 2.12 12.22 -10.02
C GLY A 136 1.47 11.00 -9.35
N GLU A 137 1.50 10.99 -8.02
CA GLU A 137 0.90 9.92 -7.21
C GLU A 137 -0.62 10.11 -7.07
N ALA A 138 -1.34 9.01 -6.83
CA ALA A 138 -2.80 9.01 -6.79
C ALA A 138 -3.34 9.93 -5.68
N ASP A 139 -2.67 9.99 -4.54
CA ASP A 139 -3.04 10.86 -3.41
C ASP A 139 -2.93 12.34 -3.76
N VAL A 140 -1.85 12.76 -4.45
CA VAL A 140 -1.65 14.13 -4.92
C VAL A 140 -2.74 14.51 -5.92
N CYS A 141 -2.99 13.64 -6.88
CA CYS A 141 -4.03 13.76 -7.89
C CYS A 141 -5.42 14.00 -7.27
N VAL A 142 -5.80 13.13 -6.35
CA VAL A 142 -7.07 13.20 -5.62
C VAL A 142 -7.16 14.48 -4.80
N GLY A 143 -6.06 14.91 -4.17
CA GLY A 143 -5.98 16.19 -3.45
C GLY A 143 -6.22 17.42 -4.36
N ILE A 144 -5.67 17.42 -5.57
CA ILE A 144 -5.88 18.49 -6.56
C ILE A 144 -7.35 18.53 -7.00
N ILE A 145 -7.94 17.37 -7.29
CA ILE A 145 -9.36 17.26 -7.67
C ILE A 145 -10.25 17.79 -6.55
N ALA A 146 -9.99 17.39 -5.31
CA ALA A 146 -10.74 17.86 -4.14
C ALA A 146 -10.62 19.38 -3.94
N SER A 147 -9.44 19.95 -4.20
CA SER A 147 -9.19 21.40 -4.06
C SER A 147 -9.90 22.23 -5.13
N ARG A 148 -10.13 21.66 -6.33
CA ARG A 148 -10.82 22.33 -7.45
C ARG A 148 -12.34 22.10 -7.44
N ARG A 149 -12.83 21.19 -6.60
CA ARG A 149 -14.25 20.85 -6.51
C ARG A 149 -15.04 22.03 -5.96
N VAL A 150 -16.13 22.39 -6.64
CA VAL A 150 -17.08 23.41 -6.18
C VAL A 150 -17.71 22.95 -4.87
N ARG A 151 -17.82 23.83 -3.87
CA ARG A 151 -18.32 23.50 -2.52
C ARG A 151 -19.69 22.82 -2.54
N ASP A 152 -20.53 23.16 -3.51
CA ASP A 152 -21.91 22.67 -3.62
C ASP A 152 -22.02 21.21 -4.07
N LEU A 153 -20.92 20.61 -4.55
CA LEU A 153 -20.88 19.20 -4.95
C LEU A 153 -20.56 18.26 -3.79
N GLY A 154 -20.45 18.78 -2.57
CA GLY A 154 -20.05 18.03 -1.38
C GLY A 154 -18.61 17.51 -1.42
N PRO A 155 -18.13 16.88 -0.33
CA PRO A 155 -16.78 16.34 -0.25
C PRO A 155 -16.58 15.16 -1.21
N LEU A 156 -15.36 15.02 -1.72
CA LEU A 156 -14.95 13.83 -2.47
C LEU A 156 -14.77 12.67 -1.49
N VAL A 157 -15.49 11.56 -1.70
CA VAL A 157 -15.33 10.34 -0.91
C VAL A 157 -14.24 9.47 -1.53
N VAL A 158 -13.21 9.14 -0.76
CA VAL A 158 -12.06 8.36 -1.22
C VAL A 158 -11.91 7.09 -0.40
N ALA A 159 -11.99 5.94 -1.06
CA ALA A 159 -11.72 4.65 -0.43
C ALA A 159 -10.21 4.38 -0.43
N THR A 160 -9.57 4.50 0.73
CA THR A 160 -8.14 4.24 0.90
C THR A 160 -7.85 3.71 2.30
N THR A 161 -6.73 3.01 2.48
CA THR A 161 -6.22 2.69 3.82
C THR A 161 -5.37 3.80 4.42
N ASP A 162 -4.92 4.76 3.60
CA ASP A 162 -3.95 5.77 3.97
C ASP A 162 -4.65 7.00 4.54
N SER A 163 -4.15 7.50 5.67
CA SER A 163 -4.71 8.68 6.34
C SER A 163 -4.22 10.00 5.76
N ASP A 164 -3.22 9.99 4.89
CA ASP A 164 -2.58 11.21 4.40
C ASP A 164 -3.55 12.10 3.61
N LEU A 165 -4.61 11.53 3.03
CA LEU A 165 -5.65 12.28 2.34
C LEU A 165 -6.57 13.10 3.26
N LEU A 166 -6.56 12.85 4.57
CA LEU A 166 -7.32 13.61 5.56
C LEU A 166 -6.77 15.02 5.83
N VAL A 167 -5.66 15.39 5.18
CA VAL A 167 -5.12 16.76 5.23
C VAL A 167 -5.83 17.71 4.27
N TYR A 168 -6.62 17.18 3.31
CA TYR A 168 -7.33 17.96 2.31
C TYR A 168 -8.78 18.21 2.75
N ASN A 169 -9.14 19.49 2.97
CA ASN A 169 -10.41 19.93 3.55
C ASN A 169 -11.69 19.40 2.85
N ASN A 170 -11.61 19.03 1.56
CA ASN A 170 -12.77 18.58 0.78
C ASN A 170 -12.74 17.07 0.50
N ILE A 171 -12.07 16.28 1.35
CA ILE A 171 -12.01 14.82 1.24
C ILE A 171 -12.64 14.17 2.47
N SER A 172 -13.49 13.18 2.22
CA SER A 172 -13.91 12.20 3.21
C SER A 172 -13.27 10.86 2.89
N VAL A 173 -12.67 10.20 3.88
CA VAL A 173 -11.96 8.93 3.67
C VAL A 173 -12.84 7.77 4.11
N LEU A 174 -13.10 6.82 3.22
CA LEU A 174 -13.81 5.58 3.52
C LEU A 174 -12.81 4.45 3.79
N ARG A 175 -12.85 3.87 4.99
CA ARG A 175 -11.94 2.78 5.40
C ARG A 175 -12.70 1.56 5.85
N GLN A 176 -12.18 0.39 5.48
CA GLN A 176 -12.69 -0.87 6.00
C GLN A 176 -12.40 -0.98 7.50
N HIS A 177 -13.41 -1.36 8.28
CA HIS A 177 -13.26 -1.52 9.71
C HIS A 177 -12.31 -2.69 10.04
N PRO A 178 -11.31 -2.51 10.91
CA PRO A 178 -10.26 -3.52 11.13
C PRO A 178 -10.79 -4.85 11.69
N ARG A 179 -11.91 -4.81 12.44
CA ARG A 179 -12.53 -6.00 13.05
C ARG A 179 -13.73 -6.56 12.28
N ARG A 180 -14.23 -5.85 11.28
CA ARG A 180 -15.49 -6.17 10.59
C ARG A 180 -15.29 -6.00 9.09
N LYS A 181 -14.94 -7.10 8.42
CA LYS A 181 -14.53 -7.10 7.00
C LYS A 181 -15.63 -6.62 6.04
N SER A 182 -16.89 -6.62 6.44
CA SER A 182 -18.01 -6.15 5.62
C SER A 182 -18.46 -4.71 5.94
N SER A 183 -17.83 -4.04 6.91
CA SER A 183 -18.24 -2.69 7.31
C SER A 183 -17.17 -1.66 6.99
N TYR A 184 -17.63 -0.47 6.60
CA TYR A 184 -16.79 0.68 6.30
C TYR A 184 -17.12 1.82 7.26
N SER A 185 -16.09 2.58 7.62
CA SER A 185 -16.19 3.80 8.42
C SER A 185 -15.81 4.97 7.53
N LEU A 186 -16.67 5.99 7.52
CA LEU A 186 -16.42 7.26 6.84
C LEU A 186 -15.75 8.22 7.83
N TYR A 187 -14.66 8.85 7.40
CA TYR A 187 -13.93 9.85 8.17
C TYR A 187 -14.08 11.20 7.48
N VAL A 188 -14.79 12.13 8.12
CA VAL A 188 -15.06 13.48 7.63
C VAL A 188 -14.27 14.49 8.44
N GLN A 189 -13.50 15.35 7.77
CA GLN A 189 -12.58 16.27 8.43
C GLN A 189 -13.23 17.22 9.43
N ASP A 190 -14.39 17.76 9.06
CA ASP A 190 -15.16 18.68 9.89
C ASP A 190 -15.71 18.04 11.18
N GLU A 191 -15.85 16.71 11.21
CA GLU A 191 -16.34 15.99 12.39
C GLU A 191 -15.22 15.75 13.42
N TYR A 192 -13.99 15.46 12.99
CA TYR A 192 -12.90 15.13 13.91
C TYR A 192 -11.96 16.28 14.24
N LEU A 193 -11.77 17.29 13.38
CA LEU A 193 -10.89 18.41 13.71
C LEU A 193 -11.33 19.18 14.97
N PRO A 194 -12.63 19.45 15.19
CA PRO A 194 -13.09 20.07 16.42
C PRO A 194 -12.80 19.22 17.66
N THR A 195 -12.89 17.89 17.57
CA THR A 195 -12.61 16.99 18.69
C THR A 195 -11.11 16.91 19.00
N LEU A 196 -10.25 16.88 17.99
CA LEU A 196 -8.79 16.93 18.15
C LEU A 196 -8.32 18.28 18.71
N ASN A 197 -8.93 19.40 18.28
CA ASN A 197 -8.58 20.73 18.80
C ASN A 197 -8.99 20.90 20.27
N LYS A 198 -10.10 20.28 20.70
CA LYS A 198 -10.52 20.26 22.12
C LYS A 198 -9.58 19.42 22.99
N ASN A 199 -8.99 18.37 22.43
CA ASN A 199 -8.11 17.43 23.14
C ASN A 199 -6.61 17.69 22.92
N ARG A 200 -6.23 18.80 22.29
CA ARG A 200 -4.81 19.14 22.10
C ARG A 200 -4.21 19.41 23.48
N PRO A 201 -3.24 18.63 23.98
CA PRO A 201 -2.53 19.01 25.19
C PRO A 201 -1.93 20.39 24.91
N LYS A 202 -2.30 21.37 25.74
CA LYS A 202 -1.76 22.73 25.66
C LYS A 202 -0.26 22.62 25.96
N VAL A 203 0.54 22.38 24.93
CA VAL A 203 2.00 22.49 25.03
C VAL A 203 2.25 23.98 25.29
N LYS A 204 2.42 24.34 26.56
CA LYS A 204 2.98 25.65 26.92
C LYS A 204 4.28 25.75 26.14
N ARG A 205 4.33 26.63 25.14
CA ARG A 205 5.56 27.00 24.44
C ARG A 205 6.47 27.69 25.44
N GLY A 206 7.11 26.92 26.30
CA GLY A 206 8.32 27.33 26.98
C GLY A 206 9.39 27.43 25.91
N LYS A 207 9.87 28.64 25.63
CA LYS A 207 11.15 28.84 24.94
C LYS A 207 12.24 28.15 25.77
N LYS A 208 12.55 26.88 25.50
CA LYS A 208 13.79 26.27 25.96
C LYS A 208 14.39 25.42 24.84
N ALA A 209 15.67 25.72 24.61
CA ALA A 209 16.53 25.18 23.59
C ALA A 209 16.48 23.65 23.52
N ILE A 210 16.59 23.14 22.29
CA ILE A 210 16.90 21.76 21.97
C ILE A 210 18.19 21.39 22.74
N LYS A 211 18.08 20.61 23.81
CA LYS A 211 19.21 19.84 24.35
C LYS A 211 19.08 18.42 23.82
N ARG A 212 20.14 17.98 23.12
CA ARG A 212 20.36 16.62 22.63
C ARG A 212 19.96 15.60 23.71
N VAL A 213 19.08 14.67 23.35
CA VAL A 213 18.81 13.48 24.16
C VAL A 213 19.97 12.51 23.93
N GLN A 214 20.74 12.24 24.98
CA GLN A 214 21.72 11.16 25.04
C GLN A 214 21.00 9.81 24.97
N VAL A 215 21.54 8.92 24.15
CA VAL A 215 21.13 7.51 24.04
C VAL A 215 21.65 6.78 25.28
N LEU A 216 20.75 6.19 26.06
CA LEU A 216 21.11 5.19 27.06
C LEU A 216 20.91 3.81 26.43
N THR A 217 22.01 3.09 26.24
CA THR A 217 22.03 1.64 26.00
C THR A 217 21.77 0.90 27.31
N PRO A 218 21.02 -0.21 27.29
CA PRO A 218 20.79 -1.02 28.48
C PRO A 218 21.93 -2.02 28.71
N GLU A 219 22.41 -2.11 29.96
CA GLU A 219 22.89 -3.35 30.58
C GLU A 219 21.73 -3.98 31.37
#